data_AF-A0A350T4K8-F1
#
_entry.id   AF-A0A350T4K8-F1
#
_cell.length_a   1.000
_cell.length_b   1.000
_cell.length_c   1.000
_cell.angle_alpha   90.00
_cell.angle_beta   90.00
_cell.angle_gamma   90.00
#
_symmetry.space_group_name_H-M   'P 1'
#
loop_
_entity.id
_entity.type
_entity.pdbx_description
1 polymer ?
#
loop_
_entity_poly.entity_id
_entity_poly.type
_entity_poly.pdbx_seq_one_letter_code
_entity_poly.pdbx_strand_id
1 'polypeptide(L)'
;MAPKMHPFPNPVDSARQVFQIVREISFDDLEMAALRHPRIAVVSTTAQDARQAALDIFGPEARMSVVACGEDEALPEHADLILVDDAAWRARTQADARILVFSRGEPIEHLWQMIFAREPDIELALGRLYPALRTAAARHVVNTTARVNAQFAVVSNIPALVPVVGG
;
A
#
# COMPACT_ATOMS: atom_id res chain seq x y z
N MET A 1 -27.65 -51.41 19.85
CA MET A 1 -26.26 -50.89 19.76
C MET A 1 -26.36 -49.53 19.06
N ALA A 2 -26.36 -48.43 19.82
CA ALA A 2 -26.67 -47.09 19.31
C ALA A 2 -25.41 -46.37 18.80
N PRO A 3 -25.46 -45.61 17.69
CA PRO A 3 -24.31 -44.89 17.16
C PRO A 3 -24.02 -43.62 18.00
N LYS A 4 -22.75 -43.43 18.36
CA LYS A 4 -22.25 -42.25 19.08
C LYS A 4 -22.25 -41.03 18.14
N MET A 5 -22.98 -39.99 18.52
CA MET A 5 -22.91 -38.64 17.94
C MET A 5 -21.46 -38.13 17.95
N HIS A 6 -20.97 -37.68 16.79
CA HIS A 6 -19.81 -36.78 16.73
C HIS A 6 -20.27 -35.38 17.14
N PRO A 7 -19.60 -34.70 18.09
CA PRO A 7 -19.92 -33.33 18.42
C PRO A 7 -19.51 -32.41 17.26
N PHE A 8 -20.38 -31.46 16.94
CA PHE A 8 -20.09 -30.33 16.05
C PHE A 8 -18.80 -29.62 16.50
N PRO A 9 -17.99 -29.08 15.56
CA PRO A 9 -16.82 -28.29 15.93
C PRO A 9 -17.25 -27.08 16.74
N ASN A 10 -16.57 -26.88 17.87
CA ASN A 10 -16.93 -25.92 18.89
C ASN A 10 -16.56 -24.50 18.39
N PRO A 11 -17.48 -23.52 18.33
CA PRO A 11 -17.20 -22.16 17.83
C PRO A 11 -16.11 -21.42 18.61
N VAL A 12 -15.79 -21.89 19.82
CA VAL A 12 -14.74 -21.37 20.69
C VAL A 12 -13.33 -21.60 20.12
N ASP A 13 -13.12 -22.68 19.37
CA ASP A 13 -11.81 -22.99 18.79
C ASP A 13 -11.49 -22.10 17.58
N SER A 14 -12.49 -21.76 16.76
CA SER A 14 -12.35 -20.76 15.69
C SER A 14 -12.08 -19.36 16.25
N ALA A 15 -12.72 -18.97 17.35
CA ALA A 15 -12.44 -17.68 17.99
C ALA A 15 -11.01 -17.60 18.53
N ARG A 16 -10.51 -18.68 19.16
CA ARG A 16 -9.12 -18.74 19.65
C ARG A 16 -8.09 -18.71 18.53
N GLN A 17 -8.34 -19.40 17.42
CA GLN A 17 -7.46 -19.34 16.24
C GLN A 17 -7.45 -17.97 15.58
N VAL A 18 -8.59 -17.28 15.46
CA VAL A 18 -8.64 -15.89 15.00
C VAL A 18 -7.86 -14.98 15.94
N PHE A 19 -7.99 -15.16 17.26
CA PHE A 19 -7.19 -14.43 18.26
C PHE A 19 -5.69 -14.76 18.20
N GLN A 20 -5.30 -15.91 17.65
CA GLN A 20 -3.91 -16.33 17.51
C GLN A 20 -3.29 -15.75 16.22
N ILE A 21 -4.02 -15.75 15.11
CA ILE A 21 -3.64 -15.11 13.84
C ILE A 21 -3.53 -13.59 13.99
N VAL A 22 -4.47 -12.96 14.71
CA VAL A 22 -4.42 -11.52 15.04
C VAL A 22 -3.20 -11.17 15.90
N ARG A 23 -2.63 -12.15 16.62
CA ARG A 23 -1.45 -11.97 17.48
C ARG A 23 -0.13 -12.31 16.80
N GLU A 24 -0.16 -13.00 15.65
CA GLU A 24 1.03 -13.33 14.85
C GLU A 24 1.50 -12.15 13.98
N ILE A 25 0.63 -11.18 13.68
CA ILE A 25 1.09 -9.85 13.28
C ILE A 25 1.41 -9.09 14.56
N SER A 26 2.69 -8.96 14.87
CA SER A 26 3.15 -8.16 16.01
C SER A 26 2.59 -6.75 15.89
N PHE A 27 1.74 -6.35 16.84
CA PHE A 27 1.24 -4.97 16.93
C PHE A 27 2.39 -3.96 16.99
N ASP A 28 3.53 -4.37 17.57
CA ASP A 28 4.75 -3.56 17.65
C ASP A 28 5.39 -3.39 16.26
N ASP A 29 5.36 -4.40 15.40
CA ASP A 29 5.89 -4.31 14.03
C ASP A 29 4.98 -3.42 13.16
N LEU A 30 3.65 -3.55 13.31
CA LEU A 30 2.69 -2.65 12.66
C LEU A 30 2.85 -1.21 13.16
N GLU A 31 3.06 -1.01 14.45
CA GLU A 31 3.28 0.31 15.04
C GLU A 31 4.60 0.92 14.53
N MET A 32 5.70 0.17 14.52
CA MET A 32 6.98 0.64 13.98
C MET A 32 6.93 0.93 12.47
N ALA A 33 6.28 0.07 11.68
CA ALA A 33 6.08 0.29 10.25
C ALA A 33 5.21 1.53 10.00
N ALA A 34 4.10 1.67 10.74
CA ALA A 34 3.20 2.81 10.63
C ALA A 34 3.83 4.13 11.11
N LEU A 35 4.77 4.09 12.07
CA LEU A 35 5.47 5.25 12.61
C LEU A 35 6.55 5.80 11.67
N ARG A 36 7.09 4.99 10.75
CA ARG A 36 8.12 5.43 9.81
C ARG A 36 7.58 6.52 8.88
N HIS A 37 8.21 7.70 8.89
CA HIS A 37 7.89 8.76 7.93
C HIS A 37 8.60 8.48 6.61
N PRO A 38 7.86 8.20 5.52
CA PRO A 38 8.47 7.97 4.23
C PRO A 38 9.12 9.27 3.74
N ARG A 39 10.34 9.16 3.25
CA ARG A 39 11.08 10.26 2.61
C ARG A 39 10.67 10.33 1.16
N ILE A 40 9.91 11.36 0.80
CA ILE A 40 9.33 11.50 -0.53
C ILE A 40 10.04 12.62 -1.27
N ALA A 41 10.38 12.36 -2.53
CA ALA A 41 10.84 13.37 -3.46
C ALA A 41 9.85 13.51 -4.61
N VAL A 42 9.62 14.73 -5.07
CA VAL A 42 8.90 15.05 -6.30
C VAL A 42 9.85 15.78 -7.23
N VAL A 43 9.90 15.34 -8.47
CA VAL A 43 10.79 15.84 -9.51
C VAL A 43 9.93 16.32 -10.67
N SER A 44 10.21 17.52 -11.15
CA SER A 44 9.59 18.12 -12.33
C SER A 44 10.65 18.87 -13.13
N THR A 45 10.29 19.42 -14.28
CA THR A 45 11.14 20.30 -15.10
C THR A 45 11.81 21.40 -14.26
N THR A 46 11.07 22.03 -13.35
CA THR A 46 11.62 22.99 -12.38
C THR A 46 11.27 22.61 -10.94
N ALA A 47 12.10 23.05 -9.98
CA ALA A 47 11.83 22.87 -8.56
C ALA A 47 10.51 23.53 -8.10
N GLN A 48 10.09 24.60 -8.77
CA GLN A 48 8.82 25.26 -8.48
C GLN A 48 7.63 24.42 -8.96
N ASP A 49 7.73 23.85 -10.17
CA ASP A 49 6.70 22.95 -10.70
C ASP A 49 6.61 21.67 -9.87
N ALA A 50 7.75 21.16 -9.39
CA ALA A 50 7.81 20.01 -8.49
C ALA A 50 7.13 20.31 -7.14
N ARG A 51 7.35 21.50 -6.59
CA ARG A 51 6.69 21.94 -5.35
C ARG A 51 5.18 22.09 -5.55
N GLN A 52 4.74 22.61 -6.68
CA GLN A 52 3.31 22.70 -7.00
C GLN A 52 2.70 21.29 -7.15
N ALA A 53 3.35 20.39 -7.89
CA ALA A 53 2.90 19.00 -7.98
C ALA A 53 2.82 18.32 -6.62
N ALA A 54 3.80 18.53 -5.73
CA ALA A 54 3.75 17.99 -4.38
C ALA A 54 2.52 18.47 -3.59
N LEU A 55 2.15 19.76 -3.73
CA LEU A 55 0.95 20.31 -3.11
C LEU A 55 -0.33 19.73 -3.71
N ASP A 56 -0.37 19.55 -5.02
CA ASP A 56 -1.53 18.99 -5.71
C ASP A 56 -1.73 17.51 -5.32
N ILE A 57 -0.63 16.75 -5.18
CA ILE A 57 -0.62 15.31 -4.86
C ILE A 57 -0.93 15.04 -3.40
N PHE A 58 -0.29 15.75 -2.48
CA PHE A 58 -0.28 15.44 -1.05
C PHE A 58 -0.98 16.48 -0.17
N GLY A 59 -1.37 17.62 -0.74
CA GLY A 59 -1.94 18.74 0.02
C GLY A 59 -0.88 19.66 0.65
N PRO A 60 -1.30 20.64 1.47
CA PRO A 60 -0.43 21.67 2.01
C PRO A 60 0.68 21.14 2.93
N GLU A 61 0.51 19.98 3.55
CA GLU A 61 1.47 19.30 4.42
C GLU A 61 2.72 18.83 3.65
N ALA A 62 2.64 18.73 2.32
CA ALA A 62 3.77 18.41 1.47
C ALA A 62 4.97 19.32 1.72
N ARG A 63 4.74 20.59 2.07
CA ARG A 63 5.80 21.58 2.34
C ARG A 63 6.77 21.18 3.45
N MET A 64 6.34 20.33 4.37
CA MET A 64 7.13 19.95 5.54
C MET A 64 7.97 18.69 5.33
N SER A 65 7.61 17.86 4.36
CA SER A 65 8.09 16.46 4.29
C SER A 65 8.46 15.99 2.89
N VAL A 66 8.02 16.69 1.84
CA VAL A 66 8.33 16.36 0.45
C VAL A 66 9.48 17.23 -0.05
N VAL A 67 10.53 16.59 -0.56
CA VAL A 67 11.64 17.26 -1.23
C VAL A 67 11.23 17.53 -2.68
N ALA A 68 11.32 18.79 -3.12
CA ALA A 68 11.01 19.18 -4.50
C ALA A 68 12.30 19.49 -5.26
N CYS A 69 12.53 18.79 -6.38
CA CYS A 69 13.73 18.89 -7.19
C CYS A 69 13.41 19.26 -8.65
N GLY A 70 14.25 20.04 -9.30
CA GLY A 70 14.26 20.19 -10.76
C GLY A 70 14.81 18.95 -11.49
N GLU A 71 14.69 18.95 -12.82
CA GLU A 71 15.13 17.82 -13.65
C GLU A 71 16.65 17.64 -13.69
N ASP A 72 17.39 18.75 -13.57
CA ASP A 72 18.86 18.77 -13.54
C ASP A 72 19.45 18.54 -12.13
N GLU A 73 18.62 18.61 -11.09
CA GLU A 73 19.08 18.43 -9.71
C GLU A 73 19.29 16.96 -9.38
N ALA A 74 20.30 16.65 -8.57
CA ALA A 74 20.57 15.29 -8.11
C ALA A 74 19.37 14.73 -7.32
N LEU A 75 19.03 13.47 -7.59
CA LEU A 75 17.99 12.77 -6.83
C LEU A 75 18.46 12.56 -5.38
N PRO A 76 17.59 12.77 -4.38
CA PRO A 76 17.94 12.54 -3.00
C PRO A 76 18.24 11.05 -2.75
N GLU A 77 19.45 10.76 -2.25
CA GLU A 77 19.96 9.38 -2.07
C GLU A 77 19.08 8.52 -1.16
N HIS A 78 18.44 9.13 -0.17
CA HIS A 78 17.67 8.42 0.85
C HIS A 78 16.16 8.63 0.73
N ALA A 79 15.65 8.95 -0.45
CA ALA A 79 14.21 8.89 -0.68
C ALA A 79 13.74 7.43 -0.66
N ASP A 80 12.60 7.17 -0.02
CA ASP A 80 11.88 5.89 -0.09
C ASP A 80 11.03 5.85 -1.38
N LEU A 81 10.51 7.01 -1.81
CA LEU A 81 9.68 7.17 -3.00
C LEU A 81 10.08 8.43 -3.76
N ILE A 82 10.28 8.31 -5.08
CA ILE A 82 10.59 9.43 -5.96
C ILE A 82 9.48 9.51 -7.01
N LEU A 83 8.69 10.58 -7.01
CA LEU A 83 7.70 10.85 -8.04
C LEU A 83 8.32 11.75 -9.10
N VAL A 84 8.31 11.34 -10.36
CA VAL A 84 8.89 12.09 -11.47
C VAL A 84 7.79 12.41 -12.47
N ASP A 85 7.62 13.70 -12.77
CA ASP A 85 6.73 14.16 -13.84
C ASP A 85 7.19 13.55 -15.18
N ASP A 86 6.26 13.08 -16.01
CA ASP A 86 6.57 12.46 -17.30
C ASP A 86 7.38 13.37 -18.24
N ALA A 87 7.22 14.69 -18.13
CA ALA A 87 8.05 15.66 -18.85
C ALA A 87 9.52 15.60 -18.41
N ALA A 88 9.77 15.56 -17.09
CA ALA A 88 11.11 15.48 -16.51
C ALA A 88 11.73 14.09 -16.66
N TRP A 89 10.91 13.03 -16.70
CA TRP A 89 11.38 11.67 -16.91
C TRP A 89 12.03 11.50 -18.28
N ARG A 90 11.51 12.12 -19.34
CA ARG A 90 12.08 12.01 -20.69
C ARG A 90 13.51 12.54 -20.80
N ALA A 91 13.88 13.50 -19.96
CA ALA A 91 15.24 14.02 -19.87
C ALA A 91 16.19 13.10 -19.09
N ARG A 92 15.65 12.16 -18.28
CA ARG A 92 16.42 11.30 -17.38
C ARG A 92 16.47 9.87 -17.92
N THR A 93 17.67 9.28 -17.87
CA THR A 93 17.92 7.91 -18.39
C THR A 93 18.18 6.87 -17.31
N GLN A 94 18.12 7.27 -16.03
CA GLN A 94 18.48 6.42 -14.91
C GLN A 94 17.29 5.61 -14.41
N ALA A 95 17.39 4.28 -14.48
CA ALA A 95 16.45 3.38 -13.84
C ALA A 95 16.74 3.29 -12.34
N ASP A 96 15.76 3.66 -11.51
CA ASP A 96 15.79 3.49 -10.07
C ASP A 96 14.44 2.88 -9.63
N ALA A 97 14.50 1.79 -8.86
CA ALA A 97 13.32 1.05 -8.43
C ALA A 97 12.35 1.87 -7.55
N ARG A 98 12.79 3.04 -7.05
CA ARG A 98 12.01 3.98 -6.25
C ARG A 98 11.27 5.03 -7.08
N ILE A 99 11.57 5.14 -8.38
CA ILE A 99 10.99 6.14 -9.27
C ILE A 99 9.62 5.72 -9.77
N LEU A 100 8.60 6.52 -9.47
CA LEU A 100 7.28 6.46 -10.07
C LEU A 100 7.16 7.59 -11.07
N VAL A 101 6.87 7.27 -12.33
CA VAL A 101 6.58 8.31 -13.32
C VAL A 101 5.08 8.59 -13.29
N PHE A 102 4.71 9.86 -13.16
CA PHE A 102 3.31 10.28 -13.18
C PHE A 102 3.09 11.33 -14.26
N SER A 103 1.89 11.37 -14.84
CA SER A 103 1.51 12.45 -15.75
C SER A 103 0.44 13.31 -15.11
N ARG A 104 0.59 14.64 -15.26
CA ARG A 104 -0.40 15.60 -14.74
C ARG A 104 -1.75 15.53 -15.46
N GLY A 105 -1.80 14.90 -16.64
CA GLY A 105 -3.03 14.68 -17.39
C GLY A 105 -3.89 13.52 -16.86
N GLU A 106 -3.34 12.68 -16.00
CA GLU A 106 -4.05 11.54 -15.43
C GLU A 106 -4.77 11.91 -14.12
N PRO A 107 -5.89 11.23 -13.80
CA PRO A 107 -6.53 11.39 -12.50
C PRO A 107 -5.56 11.08 -11.37
N ILE A 108 -5.52 11.93 -10.35
CA ILE A 108 -4.59 11.82 -9.23
C ILE A 108 -4.80 10.53 -8.43
N GLU A 109 -6.02 9.98 -8.45
CA GLU A 109 -6.35 8.70 -7.83
C GLU A 109 -5.58 7.54 -8.47
N HIS A 110 -5.25 7.63 -9.76
CA HIS A 110 -4.43 6.63 -10.43
C HIS A 110 -3.01 6.63 -9.88
N LEU A 111 -2.43 7.83 -9.71
CA LEU A 111 -1.13 7.99 -9.05
C LEU A 111 -1.13 7.41 -7.64
N TRP A 112 -2.14 7.72 -6.82
CA TRP A 112 -2.24 7.15 -5.47
C TRP A 112 -2.32 5.63 -5.48
N GLN A 113 -3.06 5.04 -6.41
CA GLN A 113 -3.11 3.57 -6.56
C GLN A 113 -1.73 2.99 -6.90
N MET A 114 -0.99 3.63 -7.81
CA MET A 114 0.37 3.19 -8.14
C MET A 114 1.32 3.32 -6.95
N ILE A 115 1.19 4.38 -6.14
CA ILE A 115 2.00 4.58 -4.93
C ILE A 115 1.71 3.47 -3.92
N PHE A 116 0.44 3.18 -3.63
CA PHE A 116 0.04 2.16 -2.64
C PHE A 116 0.39 0.74 -3.09
N ALA A 117 0.46 0.49 -4.40
CA ALA A 117 0.85 -0.82 -4.93
C ALA A 117 2.35 -1.14 -4.76
N ARG A 118 3.17 -0.16 -4.35
CA ARG A 118 4.63 -0.25 -4.44
C ARG A 118 5.28 -0.98 -3.27
N GLU A 119 4.85 -0.69 -2.05
CA GLU A 119 5.38 -1.26 -0.82
C GLU A 119 4.23 -1.50 0.17
N PRO A 120 4.24 -2.61 0.92
CA PRO A 120 3.32 -2.80 2.03
C PRO A 120 3.44 -1.65 3.05
N ASP A 121 2.31 -1.25 3.63
CA ASP A 121 2.20 -0.27 4.73
C ASP A 121 2.47 1.20 4.37
N ILE A 122 2.93 1.49 3.15
CA ILE A 122 3.14 2.87 2.69
C ILE A 122 1.82 3.66 2.70
N GLU A 123 0.70 3.01 2.41
CA GLU A 123 -0.63 3.62 2.41
C GLU A 123 -1.04 4.14 3.79
N LEU A 124 -0.71 3.41 4.87
CA LEU A 124 -1.01 3.82 6.23
C LEU A 124 -0.15 5.00 6.65
N ALA A 125 1.15 4.96 6.34
CA ALA A 125 2.07 6.04 6.64
C ALA A 125 1.69 7.33 5.89
N LEU A 126 1.35 7.23 4.60
CA LEU A 126 0.92 8.36 3.77
C LEU A 126 -0.44 8.90 4.19
N GLY A 127 -1.42 8.05 4.49
CA GLY A 127 -2.73 8.49 4.97
C GLY A 127 -2.66 9.22 6.32
N ARG A 128 -1.75 8.81 7.21
CA ARG A 128 -1.48 9.51 8.47
C ARG A 128 -0.87 10.89 8.24
N LEU A 129 0.15 10.95 7.38
CA LEU A 129 0.94 12.17 7.14
C LEU A 129 0.19 13.21 6.30
N TYR A 130 -0.58 12.76 5.31
CA TYR A 130 -1.25 13.61 4.32
C TYR A 130 -2.77 13.44 4.42
N PRO A 131 -3.50 14.43 4.98
CA PRO A 131 -4.96 14.38 5.09
C PRO A 131 -5.68 14.10 3.76
N ALA A 132 -5.14 14.61 2.66
CA ALA A 132 -5.67 14.41 1.30
C ALA A 132 -5.73 12.92 0.91
N LEU A 133 -4.82 12.08 1.42
CA LEU A 133 -4.71 10.67 1.04
C LEU A 133 -5.52 9.73 1.94
N ARG A 134 -6.06 10.18 3.09
CA ARG A 134 -6.74 9.32 4.08
C ARG A 134 -7.81 8.43 3.49
N THR A 135 -8.72 9.02 2.71
CA THR A 135 -9.85 8.29 2.11
C THR A 135 -9.36 7.27 1.08
N ALA A 136 -8.35 7.63 0.28
CA ALA A 136 -7.78 6.75 -0.72
C ALA A 136 -7.01 5.58 -0.07
N ALA A 137 -6.19 5.87 0.94
CA ALA A 137 -5.45 4.87 1.71
C ALA A 137 -6.39 3.89 2.43
N ALA A 138 -7.41 4.40 3.13
CA ALA A 138 -8.41 3.54 3.80
C ALA A 138 -9.14 2.63 2.80
N ARG A 139 -9.55 3.17 1.64
CA ARG A 139 -10.17 2.36 0.57
C ARG A 139 -9.21 1.30 0.04
N HIS A 140 -7.93 1.62 -0.12
CA HIS A 140 -6.92 0.67 -0.58
C HIS A 140 -6.78 -0.50 0.40
N VAL A 141 -6.58 -0.22 1.69
CA VAL A 141 -6.47 -1.26 2.74
C VAL A 141 -7.69 -2.18 2.76
N VAL A 142 -8.90 -1.60 2.73
CA VAL A 142 -10.16 -2.37 2.71
C VAL A 142 -10.24 -3.27 1.47
N ASN A 143 -9.95 -2.74 0.29
CA ASN A 143 -10.04 -3.49 -0.96
C ASN A 143 -9.00 -4.61 -1.05
N THR A 144 -7.76 -4.34 -0.63
CA THR A 144 -6.68 -5.33 -0.60
C THR A 144 -7.00 -6.46 0.38
N THR A 145 -7.49 -6.13 1.57
CA THR A 145 -7.93 -7.11 2.58
C THR A 145 -9.11 -7.95 2.08
N ALA A 146 -10.10 -7.31 1.47
CA ALA A 146 -11.26 -8.00 0.92
C ALA A 146 -10.88 -8.98 -0.20
N ARG A 147 -9.94 -8.59 -1.08
CA ARG A 147 -9.42 -9.45 -2.15
C ARG A 147 -8.70 -10.68 -1.57
N VAL A 148 -7.84 -10.49 -0.57
CA VAL A 148 -7.14 -11.59 0.10
C VAL A 148 -8.14 -12.54 0.77
N ASN A 149 -9.14 -12.02 1.47
CA ASN A 149 -10.20 -12.82 2.08
C ASN A 149 -11.00 -13.63 1.03
N ALA A 150 -11.30 -13.03 -0.12
CA ALA A 150 -11.97 -13.72 -1.21
C ALA A 150 -11.10 -14.84 -1.82
N GLN A 151 -9.80 -14.62 -1.98
CA GLN A 151 -8.86 -15.64 -2.45
C GLN A 151 -8.80 -16.84 -1.49
N PHE A 152 -8.73 -16.57 -0.18
CA PHE A 152 -8.78 -17.63 0.84
C PHE A 152 -10.09 -18.41 0.81
N ALA A 153 -11.23 -17.72 0.70
CA ALA A 153 -12.54 -18.37 0.61
C ALA A 153 -12.60 -19.35 -0.58
N VAL A 154 -12.11 -18.94 -1.76
CA VAL A 154 -12.06 -19.79 -2.96
C VAL A 154 -11.16 -21.02 -2.74
N VAL A 155 -9.92 -20.82 -2.26
CA VAL A 155 -8.97 -21.94 -2.04
C VAL A 155 -9.51 -22.92 -0.99
N SER A 156 -10.10 -22.41 0.08
CA SER A 156 -10.66 -23.24 1.17
C SER A 156 -11.85 -24.11 0.73
N ASN A 157 -12.52 -23.75 -0.37
CA ASN A 157 -13.65 -24.51 -0.91
C ASN A 157 -13.23 -25.59 -1.94
N ILE A 158 -11.96 -25.61 -2.39
CA ILE A 158 -11.46 -26.59 -3.36
C ILE A 158 -11.53 -28.04 -2.83
N PRO A 159 -11.19 -28.35 -1.57
CA PRO A 159 -11.32 -29.72 -1.02
C PRO A 159 -12.76 -30.25 -1.02
N ALA A 160 -13.78 -29.38 -1.06
CA ALA A 160 -15.19 -29.76 -1.15
C ALA A 160 -15.65 -30.02 -2.60
N LEU A 161 -14.89 -29.55 -3.60
CA LEU A 161 -15.20 -29.64 -5.03
C LEU A 161 -14.41 -30.71 -5.78
N VAL A 162 -13.27 -31.17 -5.24
CA VAL A 162 -12.51 -32.30 -5.77
C VAL A 162 -12.80 -33.53 -4.92
N PRO A 163 -13.62 -34.48 -5.38
CA PRO A 163 -13.70 -35.78 -4.71
C PRO A 163 -12.31 -36.41 -4.81
N VAL A 164 -11.61 -36.49 -3.67
CA VAL A 164 -10.48 -37.40 -3.54
C VAL A 164 -11.08 -38.78 -3.78
N VAL A 165 -10.69 -39.40 -4.90
CA VAL A 165 -10.97 -40.81 -5.18
C VAL A 165 -10.37 -41.61 -4.02
N GLY A 166 -11.19 -41.87 -3.01
CA GLY A 166 -10.97 -42.94 -2.03
C GLY A 166 -11.27 -44.26 -2.72
N GLY A 167 -10.40 -45.25 -2.49
CA GLY A 167 -10.44 -46.57 -3.11
C GLY A 167 -11.63 -47.44 -2.76
#